data_AF-A0A1X7TYZ3-F1
#
_entry.id   AF-A0A1X7TYZ3-F1
#
_cell.length_a   1.000
_cell.length_b   1.000
_cell.length_c   1.000
_cell.angle_alpha   90.00
_cell.angle_beta   90.00
_cell.angle_gamma   90.00
#
_symmetry.space_group_name_H-M   'P 1'
#
loop_
_entity.id
_entity.type
_entity.pdbx_description
1 polymer ?
#
loop_
_entity_poly.entity_id
_entity_poly.type
_entity_poly.pdbx_seq_one_letter_code
_entity_poly.pdbx_strand_id
1 'polypeptide(L)'
;MVDSMIVQDLEVVQDPFLYYLDYKTVYVNCSVYGESPFEVSWLYSTDEISNRSSDYTIISGSKVSNIVYNPNSDDEEYVWWNSSLLLNPIDNSTVGYYYCRVNTSFGLMYSKPVYVRSTYSPRLNSTSTKFIKSGDRVFGTWSVLSFPLPNILLSLQYFNFAPLYARAVYNDYMTVNMSLNSYVSNYPYFIYINEISKDRLTVHWSYSFERVFSMRLIAISYDHLSQNPQHHELYNHSGQAYVNFHNLSFTEQTVTFSCLCAECDGIEWRQDNVPLPLNLYGVFSLKKKLWPNYTMNLKHSKLTTSYYNRSHYSCRPVCLQNSIFKNSSAYIDNPCKKRCIHV
;
A
#
# COMPACT_ATOMS: atom_id res chain seq x y z
N MET A 1 -54.59 -39.90 -16.86
CA MET A 1 -53.34 -39.63 -16.13
C MET A 1 -52.80 -38.36 -16.73
N VAL A 2 -52.87 -37.26 -15.99
CA VAL A 2 -52.31 -35.98 -16.40
C VAL A 2 -50.83 -36.08 -16.08
N ASP A 3 -49.99 -36.07 -17.11
CA ASP A 3 -48.55 -35.89 -16.95
C ASP A 3 -48.34 -34.58 -16.19
N SER A 4 -47.72 -34.69 -15.02
CA SER A 4 -47.20 -33.54 -14.29
C SER A 4 -46.04 -32.97 -15.12
N MET A 5 -46.33 -31.99 -15.97
CA MET A 5 -45.30 -31.10 -16.49
C MET A 5 -44.65 -30.45 -15.27
N ILE A 6 -43.39 -30.83 -15.01
CA ILE A 6 -42.52 -30.08 -14.12
C ILE A 6 -42.25 -28.77 -14.86
N VAL A 7 -43.03 -27.74 -14.56
CA VAL A 7 -42.65 -26.37 -14.89
C VAL A 7 -41.36 -26.11 -14.12
N GLN A 8 -40.23 -25.94 -14.82
CA GLN A 8 -39.02 -25.44 -14.17
C GLN A 8 -39.29 -23.99 -13.81
N ASP A 9 -39.48 -23.73 -12.51
CA ASP A 9 -39.74 -22.41 -11.96
C ASP A 9 -38.56 -21.47 -12.28
N LEU A 10 -38.86 -20.27 -12.76
CA LEU A 10 -37.90 -19.17 -12.90
C LEU A 10 -37.24 -18.90 -11.54
N GLU A 11 -35.91 -18.96 -11.51
CA GLU A 11 -35.15 -18.81 -10.27
C GLU A 11 -34.09 -17.73 -10.44
N VAL A 12 -33.92 -16.89 -9.41
CA VAL A 12 -32.70 -16.09 -9.27
C VAL A 12 -31.59 -17.07 -8.87
N VAL A 13 -30.92 -17.63 -9.87
CA VAL A 13 -29.91 -18.68 -9.66
C VAL A 13 -28.71 -18.18 -8.87
N GLN A 14 -28.41 -16.89 -9.00
CA GLN A 14 -27.36 -16.26 -8.23
C GLN A 14 -27.88 -14.98 -7.57
N ASP A 15 -28.00 -15.05 -6.24
CA ASP A 15 -28.15 -13.86 -5.41
C ASP A 15 -27.10 -12.83 -5.80
N PRO A 16 -27.43 -11.53 -5.75
CA PRO A 16 -26.53 -10.51 -6.21
C PRO A 16 -25.21 -10.58 -5.45
N PHE A 17 -24.13 -10.19 -6.12
CA PHE A 17 -22.81 -10.14 -5.51
C PHE A 17 -22.09 -8.85 -5.88
N LEU A 18 -21.16 -8.44 -5.01
CA LEU A 18 -20.42 -7.20 -5.14
C LEU A 18 -19.02 -7.44 -5.66
N TYR A 19 -18.62 -6.61 -6.63
CA TYR A 19 -17.26 -6.57 -7.14
C TYR A 19 -16.76 -5.12 -7.12
N TYR A 20 -15.99 -4.79 -6.07
CA TYR A 20 -15.36 -3.48 -5.95
C TYR A 20 -14.16 -3.43 -6.88
N LEU A 21 -14.23 -2.59 -7.92
CA LEU A 21 -13.11 -2.32 -8.81
C LEU A 21 -12.07 -1.45 -8.10
N ASP A 22 -12.56 -0.48 -7.33
CA ASP A 22 -11.76 0.46 -6.58
C ASP A 22 -12.55 1.08 -5.41
N TYR A 23 -12.01 2.13 -4.81
CA TYR A 23 -12.61 2.83 -3.68
C TYR A 23 -13.73 3.81 -4.08
N LYS A 24 -14.06 3.97 -5.36
CA LYS A 24 -15.16 4.79 -5.87
C LYS A 24 -16.19 3.99 -6.68
N THR A 25 -15.86 2.77 -7.07
CA THR A 25 -16.56 2.05 -8.13
C THR A 25 -16.81 0.62 -7.72
N VAL A 26 -18.08 0.21 -7.73
CA VAL A 26 -18.51 -1.16 -7.46
C VAL A 26 -19.51 -1.62 -8.52
N TYR A 27 -19.36 -2.86 -8.95
CA TYR A 27 -20.38 -3.58 -9.69
C TYR A 27 -21.25 -4.38 -8.74
N VAL A 28 -22.56 -4.27 -8.92
CA VAL A 28 -23.55 -5.18 -8.35
C VAL A 28 -24.03 -6.06 -9.48
N ASN A 29 -23.77 -7.37 -9.38
CA ASN A 29 -24.12 -8.32 -10.42
C ASN A 29 -25.24 -9.23 -9.96
N CYS A 30 -26.16 -9.58 -10.85
CA CYS A 30 -27.25 -10.53 -10.61
C CYS A 30 -27.41 -11.43 -11.84
N SER A 31 -27.65 -12.73 -11.60
CA SER A 31 -27.88 -13.71 -12.66
C SER A 31 -29.26 -14.33 -12.47
N VAL A 32 -30.06 -14.33 -13.52
CA VAL A 32 -31.43 -14.85 -13.54
C VAL A 32 -31.53 -15.91 -14.64
N TYR A 33 -32.20 -17.02 -14.35
CA TYR A 33 -32.47 -18.07 -15.32
C TYR A 33 -33.95 -18.41 -15.32
N GLY A 34 -34.54 -18.48 -16.50
CA GLY A 34 -35.89 -19.00 -16.68
C GLY A 34 -36.48 -18.64 -18.02
N GLU A 35 -37.80 -18.81 -18.10
CA GLU A 35 -38.58 -18.71 -19.32
C GLU A 35 -38.82 -17.25 -19.73
N SER A 36 -38.47 -16.89 -20.96
CA SER A 36 -38.70 -15.56 -21.53
C SER A 36 -40.19 -15.34 -21.87
N PRO A 37 -40.75 -14.11 -21.77
CA PRO A 37 -40.10 -12.83 -21.47
C PRO A 37 -40.19 -12.41 -19.99
N PHE A 38 -39.09 -11.85 -19.47
CA PHE A 38 -39.03 -11.16 -18.18
C PHE A 38 -38.15 -9.92 -18.25
N GLU A 39 -38.41 -8.94 -17.39
CA GLU A 39 -37.64 -7.70 -17.26
C GLU A 39 -36.85 -7.70 -15.94
N VAL A 40 -35.56 -7.39 -16.00
CA VAL A 40 -34.71 -7.26 -14.81
C VAL A 40 -34.42 -5.79 -14.52
N SER A 41 -34.68 -5.40 -13.27
CA SER A 41 -34.44 -4.06 -12.72
C SER A 41 -33.73 -4.15 -11.37
N TRP A 42 -33.21 -3.04 -10.87
CA TRP A 42 -32.59 -2.98 -9.54
C TRP A 42 -33.44 -2.17 -8.58
N LEU A 43 -33.48 -2.59 -7.31
CA LEU A 43 -34.02 -1.80 -6.20
C LEU A 43 -32.90 -1.34 -5.30
N TYR A 44 -32.99 -0.11 -4.84
CA TYR A 44 -32.13 0.47 -3.81
C TYR A 44 -32.96 0.88 -2.60
N SER A 45 -32.43 0.61 -1.40
CA SER A 45 -33.00 1.02 -0.13
C SER A 45 -31.87 1.33 0.87
N THR A 46 -32.06 2.33 1.73
CA THR A 46 -31.10 2.62 2.82
C THR A 46 -31.16 1.58 3.92
N ASP A 47 -32.33 1.00 4.14
CA ASP A 47 -32.58 -0.05 5.13
C ASP A 47 -32.89 -1.38 4.46
N GLU A 48 -32.66 -2.49 5.18
CA GLU A 48 -33.08 -3.80 4.68
C GLU A 48 -34.60 -3.79 4.55
N ILE A 49 -35.09 -4.13 3.35
CA ILE A 49 -36.51 -4.28 3.05
C ILE A 49 -37.02 -5.52 3.80
N SER A 50 -37.28 -5.36 5.10
CA SER A 50 -38.15 -6.26 5.82
C SER A 50 -39.57 -6.04 5.29
N ASN A 51 -40.44 -7.05 5.37
CA ASN A 51 -41.77 -7.12 4.78
C ASN A 51 -42.77 -5.98 5.16
N ARG A 52 -42.31 -4.87 5.76
CA ARG A 52 -43.06 -3.66 6.09
C ARG A 52 -42.36 -2.42 5.53
N SER A 53 -42.89 -1.91 4.42
CA SER A 53 -42.90 -0.48 4.07
C SER A 53 -41.56 0.26 4.16
N SER A 54 -40.51 -0.26 3.54
CA SER A 54 -39.29 0.51 3.30
C SER A 54 -39.46 1.38 2.05
N ASP A 55 -39.10 2.66 2.13
CA ASP A 55 -38.99 3.52 0.94
C ASP A 55 -37.87 2.98 0.05
N TYR A 56 -38.19 2.56 -1.17
CA TYR A 56 -37.23 2.03 -2.13
C TYR A 56 -37.26 2.83 -3.44
N THR A 57 -36.13 2.88 -4.12
CA THR A 57 -36.01 3.49 -5.45
C THR A 57 -35.80 2.39 -6.49
N ILE A 58 -36.61 2.40 -7.56
CA ILE A 58 -36.40 1.54 -8.72
C ILE A 58 -35.35 2.18 -9.62
N ILE A 59 -34.26 1.46 -9.88
CA ILE A 59 -33.21 1.86 -10.80
C ILE A 59 -33.48 1.16 -12.14
N SER A 60 -34.10 1.88 -13.07
CA SER A 60 -34.32 1.44 -14.44
C SER A 60 -33.09 1.73 -15.31
N GLY A 61 -32.54 0.72 -15.99
CA GLY A 61 -31.45 0.90 -16.97
C GLY A 61 -30.08 0.29 -16.60
N SER A 62 -30.06 -0.96 -16.11
CA SER A 62 -28.81 -1.73 -15.94
C SER A 62 -28.03 -1.78 -17.26
N LYS A 63 -26.83 -1.22 -17.30
CA LYS A 63 -26.10 -0.88 -18.55
C LYS A 63 -25.39 -2.06 -19.23
N VAL A 64 -25.32 -3.22 -18.60
CA VAL A 64 -24.72 -4.41 -19.21
C VAL A 64 -25.63 -5.60 -18.95
N SER A 65 -26.52 -5.83 -19.89
CA SER A 65 -27.38 -7.00 -19.96
C SER A 65 -26.90 -7.90 -21.09
N ASN A 66 -26.32 -9.04 -20.78
CA ASN A 66 -26.02 -10.05 -21.78
C ASN A 66 -27.00 -11.21 -21.61
N ILE A 67 -27.80 -11.44 -22.65
CA ILE A 67 -28.53 -12.70 -22.83
C ILE A 67 -27.51 -13.74 -23.26
N VAL A 68 -27.32 -14.77 -22.45
CA VAL A 68 -26.50 -15.95 -22.80
C VAL A 68 -27.46 -17.11 -23.02
N TYR A 69 -27.61 -17.54 -24.27
CA TYR A 69 -28.35 -18.76 -24.57
C TYR A 69 -27.52 -19.96 -24.08
N ASN A 70 -28.15 -20.85 -23.31
CA ASN A 70 -27.50 -22.06 -22.85
C ASN A 70 -27.30 -23.00 -24.06
N PRO A 71 -26.06 -23.32 -24.47
CA PRO A 71 -25.83 -24.19 -25.64
C PRO A 71 -26.24 -25.65 -25.41
N ASN A 72 -26.66 -26.01 -24.19
CA ASN A 72 -26.98 -27.39 -23.78
C ASN A 72 -28.46 -27.60 -23.40
N SER A 73 -29.34 -26.60 -23.57
CA SER A 73 -30.78 -26.82 -23.42
C SER A 73 -31.40 -27.06 -24.80
N ASP A 74 -32.05 -28.22 -24.97
CA ASP A 74 -32.87 -28.51 -26.15
C ASP A 74 -34.13 -27.61 -26.20
N ASP A 75 -34.40 -26.86 -25.13
CA ASP A 75 -35.50 -25.91 -25.00
C ASP A 75 -35.02 -24.49 -25.35
N GLU A 76 -35.45 -23.96 -26.50
CA GLU A 76 -35.17 -22.59 -26.97
C GLU A 76 -35.83 -21.48 -26.11
N GLU A 77 -36.62 -21.85 -25.10
CA GLU A 77 -37.47 -20.95 -24.32
C GLU A 77 -36.81 -20.43 -23.03
N TYR A 78 -35.79 -21.14 -22.53
CA TYR A 78 -35.07 -20.79 -21.30
C TYR A 78 -33.81 -19.96 -21.57
N VAL A 79 -33.68 -18.83 -20.87
CA VAL A 79 -32.63 -17.86 -21.11
C VAL A 79 -31.87 -17.54 -19.82
N TRP A 80 -30.54 -17.48 -19.92
CA TRP A 80 -29.69 -16.96 -18.85
C TRP A 80 -29.45 -15.46 -19.04
N TRP A 81 -29.72 -14.67 -18.01
CA TRP A 81 -29.60 -13.22 -18.04
C TRP A 81 -28.65 -12.72 -16.96
N ASN A 82 -27.62 -11.99 -17.37
CA ASN A 82 -26.68 -11.36 -16.44
C ASN A 82 -26.90 -9.84 -16.43
N SER A 83 -27.23 -9.30 -15.25
CA SER A 83 -27.39 -7.87 -14.98
C SER A 83 -26.19 -7.34 -14.22
N SER A 84 -25.61 -6.21 -14.67
CA SER A 84 -24.60 -5.48 -13.90
C SER A 84 -24.97 -4.02 -13.70
N LEU A 85 -25.12 -3.61 -12.43
CA LEU A 85 -25.27 -2.23 -12.02
C LEU A 85 -23.90 -1.65 -11.62
N LEU A 86 -23.49 -0.59 -12.30
CA LEU A 86 -22.28 0.17 -11.98
C LEU A 86 -22.63 1.34 -11.06
N LEU A 87 -22.07 1.36 -9.86
CA LEU A 87 -22.19 2.47 -8.91
C LEU A 87 -20.90 3.28 -8.91
N ASN A 88 -20.99 4.56 -9.27
CA ASN A 88 -19.86 5.48 -9.28
C ASN A 88 -20.33 6.95 -9.23
N PRO A 89 -19.88 7.77 -8.26
CA PRO A 89 -19.02 7.39 -7.14
C PRO A 89 -19.77 6.60 -6.05
N ILE A 90 -19.05 5.84 -5.24
CA ILE A 90 -19.56 5.32 -3.97
C ILE A 90 -19.54 6.46 -2.95
N ASP A 91 -20.71 6.97 -2.63
CA ASP A 91 -20.95 7.97 -1.59
C ASP A 91 -22.17 7.61 -0.72
N ASN A 92 -22.51 8.48 0.23
CA ASN A 92 -23.63 8.28 1.15
C ASN A 92 -25.00 8.07 0.46
N SER A 93 -25.17 8.49 -0.80
CA SER A 93 -26.40 8.29 -1.57
C SER A 93 -26.47 6.92 -2.25
N THR A 94 -25.34 6.23 -2.37
CA THR A 94 -25.23 4.90 -3.00
C THR A 94 -25.01 3.78 -2.00
N VAL A 95 -24.66 4.09 -0.76
CA VAL A 95 -24.52 3.13 0.34
C VAL A 95 -25.91 2.66 0.76
N GLY A 96 -26.08 1.34 0.88
CA GLY A 96 -27.35 0.74 1.23
C GLY A 96 -27.53 -0.66 0.61
N TYR A 97 -28.75 -1.14 0.65
CA TYR A 97 -29.17 -2.46 0.20
C TYR A 97 -29.64 -2.42 -1.25
N TYR A 98 -29.14 -3.36 -2.05
CA TYR A 98 -29.50 -3.54 -3.44
C TYR A 98 -30.13 -4.91 -3.65
N TYR A 99 -31.22 -4.92 -4.39
CA TYR A 99 -31.96 -6.12 -4.75
C TYR A 99 -32.08 -6.21 -6.26
N CYS A 100 -31.96 -7.43 -6.77
CA CYS A 100 -32.33 -7.73 -8.14
C CYS A 100 -33.84 -7.99 -8.17
N ARG A 101 -34.54 -7.23 -9.01
CA ARG A 101 -36.00 -7.31 -9.19
C ARG A 101 -36.28 -7.86 -10.58
N VAL A 102 -37.01 -8.96 -10.64
CA VAL A 102 -37.44 -9.59 -11.88
C VAL A 102 -38.95 -9.45 -12.02
N ASN A 103 -39.39 -8.93 -13.16
CA ASN A 103 -40.79 -8.76 -13.51
C ASN A 103 -41.16 -9.76 -14.61
N THR A 104 -42.09 -10.64 -14.31
CA THR A 104 -42.47 -11.78 -15.16
C THR A 104 -43.97 -11.72 -15.43
N SER A 105 -44.44 -12.55 -16.37
CA SER A 105 -45.87 -12.75 -16.59
C SER A 105 -46.62 -13.29 -15.36
N PHE A 106 -45.91 -13.96 -14.44
CA PHE A 106 -46.47 -14.57 -13.22
C PHE A 106 -46.38 -13.69 -11.98
N GLY A 107 -45.61 -12.60 -12.01
CA GLY A 107 -45.50 -11.65 -10.91
C GLY A 107 -44.10 -11.07 -10.71
N LEU A 108 -43.91 -10.42 -9.55
CA LEU A 108 -42.64 -9.83 -9.16
C LEU A 108 -41.86 -10.79 -8.26
N MET A 109 -40.59 -11.00 -8.61
CA MET A 109 -39.64 -11.74 -7.79
C MET A 109 -38.47 -10.83 -7.37
N TYR A 110 -37.93 -11.10 -6.18
CA TYR A 110 -36.82 -10.35 -5.60
C TYR A 110 -35.73 -11.31 -5.15
N SER A 111 -34.47 -10.95 -5.39
CA SER A 111 -33.32 -11.66 -4.83
C SER A 111 -33.16 -11.39 -3.34
N LYS A 112 -32.22 -12.10 -2.69
CA LYS A 112 -31.69 -11.60 -1.41
C LYS A 112 -30.93 -10.29 -1.61
N PRO A 113 -30.85 -9.42 -0.58
CA PRO A 113 -30.11 -8.18 -0.69
C PRO A 113 -28.60 -8.37 -0.71
N VAL A 114 -27.91 -7.39 -1.32
CA VAL A 114 -26.51 -7.09 -1.03
C VAL A 114 -26.34 -5.69 -0.48
N TYR A 115 -25.49 -5.57 0.55
CA TYR A 115 -25.20 -4.29 1.17
C TYR A 115 -23.92 -3.67 0.58
N VAL A 116 -24.08 -2.58 -0.17
CA VAL A 116 -22.98 -1.73 -0.61
C VAL A 116 -22.58 -0.84 0.56
N ARG A 117 -21.32 -0.94 0.97
CA ARG A 117 -20.79 -0.18 2.12
C ARG A 117 -19.93 0.97 1.65
N SER A 118 -19.81 1.99 2.50
CA SER A 118 -18.89 3.11 2.26
C SER A 118 -17.46 2.60 2.13
N THR A 119 -16.76 3.14 1.15
CA THR A 119 -15.32 2.99 0.96
C THR A 119 -14.58 4.07 1.73
N TYR A 120 -13.29 3.83 1.94
CA TYR A 120 -12.41 4.82 2.57
C TYR A 120 -10.96 4.56 2.18
N SER A 121 -10.20 5.65 2.09
CA SER A 121 -8.79 5.61 1.68
C SER A 121 -7.91 4.85 2.66
N PRO A 122 -6.84 4.20 2.18
CA PRO A 122 -5.88 3.51 3.01
C PRO A 122 -5.29 4.40 4.10
N ARG A 123 -5.22 3.90 5.33
CA ARG A 123 -4.57 4.58 6.45
C ARG A 123 -3.89 3.59 7.39
N LEU A 124 -2.86 4.06 8.08
CA LEU A 124 -2.16 3.27 9.08
C LEU A 124 -2.95 3.24 10.39
N ASN A 125 -3.11 2.05 10.98
CA ASN A 125 -3.55 1.92 12.36
C ASN A 125 -2.33 1.93 13.30
N SER A 126 -2.04 3.10 13.86
CA SER A 126 -0.86 3.33 14.72
C SER A 126 -0.84 2.44 15.97
N THR A 127 -1.99 2.09 16.53
CA THR A 127 -2.08 1.27 17.76
C THR A 127 -1.62 -0.18 17.56
N SER A 128 -1.77 -0.70 16.34
CA SER A 128 -1.44 -2.08 15.98
C SER A 128 -0.13 -2.19 15.20
N THR A 129 0.51 -1.06 14.90
CA THR A 129 1.80 -1.02 14.23
C THR A 129 2.91 -1.27 15.23
N LYS A 130 3.78 -2.24 14.96
CA LYS A 130 4.84 -2.68 15.88
C LYS A 130 6.16 -2.88 15.14
N PHE A 131 7.26 -2.51 15.79
CA PHE A 131 8.62 -2.76 15.31
C PHE A 131 9.44 -3.40 16.42
N ILE A 132 10.14 -4.47 16.08
CA ILE A 132 10.96 -5.23 17.03
C ILE A 132 12.34 -5.38 16.41
N LYS A 133 13.38 -4.92 17.11
CA LYS A 133 14.77 -5.21 16.77
C LYS A 133 15.21 -6.48 17.50
N SER A 134 15.74 -7.45 16.76
CA SER A 134 16.34 -8.66 17.30
C SER A 134 17.67 -8.91 16.59
N GLY A 135 18.78 -8.73 17.32
CA GLY A 135 20.12 -8.73 16.73
C GLY A 135 20.30 -7.64 15.68
N ASP A 136 20.81 -8.02 14.49
CA ASP A 136 20.93 -7.14 13.31
C ASP A 136 19.64 -7.07 12.48
N ARG A 137 18.54 -7.75 12.87
CA ARG A 137 17.30 -7.69 12.10
C ARG A 137 16.27 -6.79 12.77
N VAL A 138 15.51 -6.07 11.95
CA VAL A 138 14.25 -5.45 12.37
C VAL A 138 13.10 -6.20 11.74
N PHE A 139 12.10 -6.47 12.55
CA PHE A 139 10.81 -7.00 12.16
C PHE A 139 9.78 -5.90 12.35
N GLY A 140 9.05 -5.58 11.30
CA GLY A 140 7.96 -4.63 11.37
C GLY A 140 6.63 -5.29 11.02
N THR A 141 5.59 -4.81 11.68
CA THR A 141 4.20 -5.15 11.39
C THR A 141 3.44 -3.84 11.26
N TRP A 142 2.95 -3.55 10.06
CA TRP A 142 2.03 -2.44 9.83
C TRP A 142 0.61 -2.99 9.76
N SER A 143 -0.32 -2.31 10.43
CA SER A 143 -1.75 -2.58 10.25
C SER A 143 -2.34 -1.48 9.38
N VAL A 144 -2.91 -1.88 8.24
CA VAL A 144 -3.51 -0.96 7.27
C VAL A 144 -5.01 -1.16 7.28
N LEU A 145 -5.75 -0.06 7.44
CA LEU A 145 -7.20 -0.01 7.33
C LEU A 145 -7.54 0.59 5.98
N SER A 146 -8.39 -0.08 5.22
CA SER A 146 -8.84 0.40 3.91
C SER A 146 -10.04 -0.40 3.43
N PHE A 147 -10.95 0.24 2.72
CA PHE A 147 -11.93 -0.50 1.94
C PHE A 147 -12.16 0.12 0.55
N PRO A 148 -11.97 -0.64 -0.55
CA PRO A 148 -11.42 -2.01 -0.62
C PRO A 148 -9.96 -2.09 -0.14
N LEU A 149 -9.46 -3.32 0.03
CA LEU A 149 -8.06 -3.53 0.41
C LEU A 149 -7.12 -3.08 -0.72
N PRO A 150 -6.04 -2.33 -0.41
CA PRO A 150 -5.14 -1.79 -1.41
C PRO A 150 -4.04 -2.80 -1.76
N ASN A 151 -3.37 -2.57 -2.89
CA ASN A 151 -2.07 -3.18 -3.13
C ASN A 151 -1.00 -2.45 -2.29
N ILE A 152 0.04 -3.17 -1.90
CA ILE A 152 1.07 -2.63 -1.03
C ILE A 152 2.42 -2.61 -1.75
N LEU A 153 3.06 -1.44 -1.68
CA LEU A 153 4.41 -1.21 -2.14
C LEU A 153 5.28 -0.83 -0.94
N LEU A 154 6.29 -1.65 -0.66
CA LEU A 154 7.38 -1.31 0.24
C LEU A 154 8.54 -0.78 -0.60
N SER A 155 8.81 0.52 -0.50
CA SER A 155 10.02 1.11 -1.07
C SER A 155 11.10 1.11 0.00
N LEU A 156 12.22 0.46 -0.30
CA LEU A 156 13.34 0.33 0.61
C LEU A 156 14.60 0.91 -0.04
N GLN A 157 15.38 1.60 0.77
CA GLN A 157 16.73 1.96 0.38
C GLN A 157 17.69 1.34 1.36
N TYR A 158 18.77 0.79 0.83
CA TYR A 158 19.74 0.11 1.65
C TYR A 158 21.17 0.37 1.19
N PHE A 159 22.08 0.22 2.14
CA PHE A 159 23.50 0.21 1.87
C PHE A 159 23.94 -1.18 1.42
N ASN A 160 24.64 -1.25 0.29
CA ASN A 160 25.43 -2.43 -0.04
C ASN A 160 26.88 -2.23 0.43
N PHE A 161 27.46 -3.30 0.97
CA PHE A 161 28.85 -3.31 1.40
C PHE A 161 29.72 -3.67 0.19
N ALA A 162 30.34 -2.67 -0.44
CA ALA A 162 31.44 -2.94 -1.38
C ALA A 162 32.74 -3.17 -0.58
N PRO A 163 33.65 -4.04 -1.05
CA PRO A 163 34.95 -4.20 -0.42
C PRO A 163 35.75 -2.90 -0.65
N LEU A 164 36.13 -2.24 0.45
CA LEU A 164 36.90 -1.00 0.56
C LEU A 164 36.09 0.31 0.49
N TYR A 165 35.69 0.79 1.68
CA TYR A 165 35.37 2.19 2.04
C TYR A 165 34.32 2.95 1.21
N ALA A 166 33.60 2.31 0.31
CA ALA A 166 32.49 2.91 -0.40
C ALA A 166 31.20 2.13 -0.11
N ARG A 167 30.26 2.73 0.63
CA ARG A 167 28.87 2.25 0.60
C ARG A 167 28.10 3.07 -0.42
N ALA A 168 27.45 2.36 -1.34
CA ALA A 168 26.48 2.96 -2.24
C ALA A 168 25.07 2.71 -1.68
N VAL A 169 24.20 3.72 -1.84
CA VAL A 169 22.77 3.62 -1.53
C VAL A 169 22.07 3.06 -2.75
N TYR A 170 21.56 1.84 -2.61
CA TYR A 170 20.73 1.20 -3.61
C TYR A 170 19.26 1.40 -3.25
N ASN A 171 18.44 1.48 -4.30
CA ASN A 171 17.01 1.50 -4.17
C ASN A 171 16.49 0.13 -4.57
N ASP A 172 15.55 -0.36 -3.80
CA ASP A 172 14.84 -1.59 -4.10
C ASP A 172 13.37 -1.40 -3.74
N TYR A 173 12.53 -2.20 -4.37
CA TYR A 173 11.10 -2.14 -4.17
C TYR A 173 10.56 -3.55 -4.06
N MET A 174 9.76 -3.77 -3.03
CA MET A 174 9.04 -5.00 -2.83
C MET A 174 7.56 -4.67 -2.98
N THR A 175 6.94 -5.24 -4.00
CA THR A 175 5.50 -5.18 -4.20
C THR A 175 4.88 -6.44 -3.64
N VAL A 176 3.77 -6.29 -2.93
CA VAL A 176 2.87 -7.39 -2.62
C VAL A 176 1.50 -7.01 -3.14
N ASN A 177 1.04 -7.80 -4.10
CA ASN A 177 -0.26 -7.61 -4.70
C ASN A 177 -1.27 -8.57 -4.08
N MET A 178 -2.51 -8.10 -4.00
CA MET A 178 -3.64 -8.94 -3.66
C MET A 178 -4.20 -9.51 -4.96
N SER A 179 -3.92 -10.79 -5.25
CA SER A 179 -4.53 -11.48 -6.39
C SER A 179 -5.21 -12.76 -5.91
N LEU A 180 -6.51 -12.89 -6.16
CA LEU A 180 -7.29 -14.12 -5.89
C LEU A 180 -7.13 -14.62 -4.43
N ASN A 181 -7.22 -13.72 -3.45
CA ASN A 181 -7.04 -14.03 -2.02
C ASN A 181 -5.68 -14.66 -1.67
N SER A 182 -4.69 -14.57 -2.57
CA SER A 182 -3.34 -15.06 -2.37
C SER A 182 -2.34 -13.91 -2.48
N TYR A 183 -1.37 -13.92 -1.57
CA TYR A 183 -0.35 -12.89 -1.50
C TYR A 183 0.86 -13.32 -2.30
N VAL A 184 1.06 -12.68 -3.44
CA VAL A 184 2.26 -12.88 -4.26
C VAL A 184 3.23 -11.74 -3.96
N SER A 185 4.33 -12.10 -3.31
CA SER A 185 5.46 -11.21 -3.03
C SER A 185 6.60 -11.59 -3.95
N ASN A 186 7.28 -10.59 -4.52
CA ASN A 186 8.54 -10.82 -5.25
C ASN A 186 9.68 -11.26 -4.31
N TYR A 187 9.50 -11.08 -2.99
CA TYR A 187 10.47 -11.37 -1.94
C TYR A 187 9.78 -11.97 -0.70
N PRO A 188 9.26 -13.21 -0.79
CA PRO A 188 8.40 -13.81 0.25
C PRO A 188 9.10 -13.96 1.61
N TYR A 189 10.43 -14.00 1.64
CA TYR A 189 11.21 -14.04 2.88
C TYR A 189 11.32 -12.70 3.61
N PHE A 190 11.02 -11.59 2.93
CA PHE A 190 11.27 -10.23 3.44
C PHE A 190 9.98 -9.43 3.65
N ILE A 191 8.93 -9.73 2.91
CA ILE A 191 7.62 -9.11 3.09
C ILE A 191 6.50 -10.11 2.77
N TYR A 192 5.49 -10.14 3.63
CA TYR A 192 4.24 -10.86 3.41
C TYR A 192 3.08 -10.09 4.02
N ILE A 193 1.86 -10.39 3.56
CA ILE A 193 0.64 -9.75 4.03
C ILE A 193 -0.31 -10.81 4.53
N ASN A 194 -1.07 -10.49 5.57
CA ASN A 194 -2.19 -11.29 6.04
C ASN A 194 -3.47 -10.47 5.97
N GLU A 195 -4.55 -11.05 5.45
CA GLU A 195 -5.88 -10.49 5.57
C GLU A 195 -6.40 -10.81 6.97
N ILE A 196 -6.83 -9.81 7.72
CA ILE A 196 -7.47 -10.03 9.03
C ILE A 196 -8.98 -9.89 8.91
N SER A 197 -9.44 -8.96 8.07
CA SER A 197 -10.84 -8.75 7.72
C SER A 197 -10.93 -8.11 6.34
N LYS A 198 -12.14 -8.03 5.78
CA LYS A 198 -12.41 -7.40 4.48
C LYS A 198 -11.95 -5.94 4.35
N ASP A 199 -11.56 -5.31 5.45
CA ASP A 199 -11.16 -3.90 5.53
C ASP A 199 -9.85 -3.68 6.31
N ARG A 200 -9.18 -4.76 6.72
CA ARG A 200 -7.92 -4.70 7.44
C ARG A 200 -6.94 -5.77 6.98
N LEU A 201 -5.73 -5.32 6.65
CA LEU A 201 -4.59 -6.18 6.39
C LEU A 201 -3.44 -5.87 7.35
N THR A 202 -2.56 -6.84 7.57
CA THR A 202 -1.25 -6.62 8.19
C THR A 202 -0.13 -6.90 7.21
N VAL A 203 0.80 -5.96 7.12
CA VAL A 203 2.02 -6.09 6.33
C VAL A 203 3.15 -6.42 7.29
N HIS A 204 3.70 -7.61 7.16
CA HIS A 204 4.86 -8.04 7.91
C HIS A 204 6.09 -7.94 7.04
N TRP A 205 7.18 -7.41 7.59
CA TRP A 205 8.43 -7.32 6.89
C TRP A 205 9.61 -7.55 7.82
N SER A 206 10.72 -7.98 7.25
CA SER A 206 11.99 -8.06 7.97
C SER A 206 13.14 -7.57 7.11
N TYR A 207 14.09 -6.85 7.71
CA TYR A 207 15.30 -6.42 7.02
C TYR A 207 16.48 -6.24 7.98
N SER A 208 17.71 -6.20 7.44
CA SER A 208 18.93 -5.94 8.20
C SER A 208 18.99 -4.47 8.61
N PHE A 209 19.00 -4.21 9.92
CA PHE A 209 19.01 -2.90 10.55
C PHE A 209 20.19 -2.05 10.08
N GLU A 210 21.39 -2.63 9.99
CA GLU A 210 22.60 -1.91 9.56
C GLU A 210 22.57 -1.53 8.08
N ARG A 211 21.72 -2.20 7.28
CA ARG A 211 21.58 -1.95 5.86
C ARG A 211 20.45 -0.99 5.54
N VAL A 212 19.37 -0.94 6.32
CA VAL A 212 18.25 -0.01 6.05
C VAL A 212 18.76 1.42 6.10
N PHE A 213 18.80 2.06 4.93
CA PHE A 213 19.02 3.48 4.83
C PHE A 213 17.70 4.19 5.09
N SER A 214 16.68 4.05 4.25
CA SER A 214 15.34 4.64 4.44
C SER A 214 14.25 3.68 3.98
N MET A 215 13.01 3.91 4.40
CA MET A 215 11.91 3.01 4.07
C MET A 215 10.58 3.73 4.02
N ARG A 216 9.74 3.36 3.05
CA ARG A 216 8.36 3.87 2.92
C ARG A 216 7.37 2.75 2.66
N LEU A 217 6.23 2.81 3.34
CA LEU A 217 5.06 2.00 3.02
C LEU A 217 4.09 2.84 2.21
N ILE A 218 3.77 2.39 1.00
CA ILE A 218 2.83 3.05 0.10
C ILE A 218 1.70 2.07 -0.18
N ALA A 219 0.46 2.51 0.04
CA ALA A 219 -0.72 1.80 -0.43
C ALA A 219 -1.12 2.34 -1.80
N ILE A 220 -1.39 1.42 -2.73
CA ILE A 220 -1.81 1.73 -4.10
C ILE A 220 -3.28 1.35 -4.21
N SER A 221 -4.11 2.36 -4.37
CA SER A 221 -5.51 2.19 -4.76
C SER A 221 -5.64 2.55 -6.24
N TYR A 222 -6.38 1.77 -7.01
CA TYR A 222 -6.65 2.12 -8.39
C TYR A 222 -7.84 3.08 -8.48
N ASP A 223 -7.90 3.90 -9.51
CA ASP A 223 -9.12 4.60 -9.93
C ASP A 223 -9.39 4.09 -11.35
N HIS A 224 -10.41 3.24 -11.48
CA HIS A 224 -10.72 2.46 -12.66
C HIS A 224 -11.10 3.36 -13.84
N LEU A 225 -11.80 4.46 -13.59
CA LEU A 225 -12.19 5.41 -14.64
C LEU A 225 -11.00 6.17 -15.21
N SER A 226 -10.12 6.65 -14.33
CA SER A 226 -8.94 7.42 -14.75
C SER A 226 -7.78 6.55 -15.23
N GLN A 227 -7.86 5.23 -15.02
CA GLN A 227 -6.78 4.26 -15.21
C GLN A 227 -5.47 4.65 -14.49
N ASN A 228 -5.56 5.53 -13.49
CA ASN A 228 -4.39 6.06 -12.79
C ASN A 228 -4.31 5.47 -11.37
N PRO A 229 -3.16 4.88 -10.99
CA PRO A 229 -2.95 4.47 -9.61
C PRO A 229 -2.83 5.70 -8.71
N GLN A 230 -3.60 5.71 -7.64
CA GLN A 230 -3.44 6.64 -6.54
C GLN A 230 -2.56 6.02 -5.46
N HIS A 231 -1.64 6.83 -4.97
CA HIS A 231 -0.61 6.38 -4.05
C HIS A 231 -0.74 7.12 -2.72
N HIS A 232 -0.88 6.34 -1.67
CA HIS A 232 -1.08 6.82 -0.30
C HIS A 232 0.17 6.48 0.50
N GLU A 233 0.98 7.48 0.83
CA GLU A 233 2.13 7.29 1.74
C GLU A 233 1.59 7.04 3.15
N LEU A 234 1.66 5.79 3.61
CA LEU A 234 1.13 5.37 4.91
C LEU A 234 2.16 5.47 6.03
N TYR A 235 3.42 5.27 5.67
CA TYR A 235 4.52 5.32 6.62
C TYR A 235 5.79 5.76 5.90
N ASN A 236 6.57 6.58 6.59
CA ASN A 236 7.85 7.06 6.12
C ASN A 236 8.86 7.02 7.28
N HIS A 237 9.94 6.28 7.08
CA HIS A 237 11.07 6.26 7.99
C HIS A 237 12.21 7.07 7.37
N SER A 238 12.47 8.22 7.99
CA SER A 238 13.70 8.98 7.79
C SER A 238 14.88 8.11 8.15
N GLY A 239 15.84 8.07 7.24
CA GLY A 239 16.87 7.06 7.31
C GLY A 239 17.87 7.21 8.44
N GLN A 240 18.63 6.14 8.71
CA GLN A 240 19.81 6.25 9.57
C GLN A 240 20.84 7.18 8.92
N ALA A 241 21.43 8.08 9.71
CA ALA A 241 22.57 8.83 9.23
C ALA A 241 23.69 7.85 8.87
N TYR A 242 24.37 8.13 7.77
CA TYR A 242 25.47 7.32 7.29
C TYR A 242 26.69 8.19 7.11
N VAL A 243 27.80 7.78 7.72
CA VAL A 243 29.09 8.46 7.62
C VAL A 243 30.03 7.64 6.75
N ASN A 244 30.76 8.31 5.86
CA ASN A 244 31.81 7.69 5.07
C ASN A 244 33.10 8.51 5.05
N PHE A 245 34.21 7.83 4.83
CA PHE A 245 35.45 8.49 4.41
C PHE A 245 35.28 8.96 2.96
N HIS A 246 35.55 10.24 2.71
CA HIS A 246 35.41 10.84 1.39
C HIS A 246 36.75 10.96 0.67
N ASN A 247 37.74 11.58 1.31
CA ASN A 247 39.07 11.78 0.74
C ASN A 247 40.12 12.04 1.83
N LEU A 248 41.38 11.75 1.51
CA LEU A 248 42.57 12.09 2.29
C LEU A 248 43.48 12.95 1.40
N SER A 249 43.81 14.15 1.85
CA SER A 249 44.76 15.05 1.21
C SER A 249 46.06 15.01 2.01
N PHE A 250 47.12 14.41 1.45
CA PHE A 250 48.43 14.37 2.11
C PHE A 250 49.12 15.74 2.09
N THR A 251 48.93 16.51 1.01
CA THR A 251 49.53 17.84 0.85
C THR A 251 48.94 18.85 1.84
N GLU A 252 47.62 18.81 2.01
CA GLU A 252 46.92 19.69 2.96
C GLU A 252 46.83 19.07 4.37
N GLN A 253 47.25 17.81 4.51
CA GLN A 253 47.18 17.02 5.75
C GLN A 253 45.76 16.99 6.34
N THR A 254 44.76 16.82 5.46
CA THR A 254 43.34 16.81 5.85
C THR A 254 42.65 15.50 5.49
N VAL A 255 41.66 15.13 6.30
CA VAL A 255 40.74 14.03 6.09
C VAL A 255 39.34 14.62 5.96
N THR A 256 38.62 14.23 4.92
CA THR A 256 37.22 14.64 4.72
C THR A 256 36.29 13.44 4.92
N PHE A 257 35.27 13.65 5.74
CA PHE A 257 34.17 12.73 5.94
C PHE A 257 32.92 13.28 5.24
N SER A 258 32.06 12.38 4.77
CA SER A 258 30.72 12.71 4.30
C SER A 258 29.69 12.08 5.23
N CYS A 259 28.59 12.78 5.45
CA CYS A 259 27.41 12.26 6.12
C CYS A 259 26.18 12.44 5.24
N LEU A 260 25.38 11.39 5.11
CA LEU A 260 24.14 11.37 4.35
C LEU A 260 22.99 10.99 5.26
N CYS A 261 21.85 11.61 5.03
CA CYS A 261 20.62 11.30 5.71
C CYS A 261 19.43 11.53 4.78
N ALA A 262 18.43 10.64 4.85
CA ALA A 262 17.23 10.69 4.03
C ALA A 262 16.03 11.20 4.83
N GLU A 263 15.25 12.11 4.25
CA GLU A 263 14.03 12.70 4.81
C GLU A 263 14.22 13.29 6.22
N CYS A 264 15.40 13.86 6.50
CA CYS A 264 15.66 14.56 7.75
C CYS A 264 15.76 16.07 7.58
N ASP A 265 15.53 16.79 8.68
CA ASP A 265 15.55 18.25 8.71
C ASP A 265 16.98 18.78 8.60
N GLY A 266 17.94 18.08 9.22
CA GLY A 266 19.36 18.43 9.19
C GLY A 266 20.31 17.30 9.60
N ILE A 267 21.59 17.64 9.68
CA ILE A 267 22.67 16.77 10.16
C ILE A 267 23.46 17.53 11.21
N GLU A 268 23.73 16.90 12.34
CA GLU A 268 24.62 17.38 13.40
C GLU A 268 25.86 16.50 13.44
N TRP A 269 27.04 17.10 13.29
CA TRP A 269 28.31 16.40 13.53
C TRP A 269 28.73 16.52 14.98
N ARG A 270 29.38 15.46 15.47
CA ARG A 270 29.96 15.41 16.81
C ARG A 270 31.38 14.89 16.76
N GLN A 271 32.24 15.49 17.58
CA GLN A 271 33.59 15.03 17.86
C GLN A 271 33.62 14.50 19.30
N ASP A 272 33.95 13.22 19.48
CA ASP A 272 33.96 12.56 20.80
C ASP A 272 32.63 12.75 21.57
N ASN A 273 31.51 12.64 20.83
CA ASN A 273 30.13 12.88 21.27
C ASN A 273 29.75 14.34 21.60
N VAL A 274 30.66 15.30 21.45
CA VAL A 274 30.40 16.74 21.61
C VAL A 274 29.95 17.36 20.28
N PRO A 275 28.80 18.07 20.22
CA PRO A 275 28.35 18.76 19.00
C PRO A 275 29.37 19.76 18.47
N LEU A 276 29.60 19.70 17.16
CA LEU A 276 30.40 20.69 16.44
C LEU A 276 29.51 21.85 15.98
N PRO A 277 30.03 23.09 15.99
CA PRO A 277 29.30 24.24 15.47
C PRO A 277 29.10 24.13 13.95
N LEU A 278 27.94 24.59 13.47
CA LEU A 278 27.49 24.45 12.08
C LEU A 278 28.42 25.16 11.06
N ASN A 279 29.24 26.11 11.50
CA ASN A 279 30.21 26.78 10.63
C ASN A 279 31.39 25.86 10.23
N LEU A 280 31.60 24.74 10.93
CA LEU A 280 32.66 23.77 10.60
C LEU A 280 32.23 22.75 9.54
N TYR A 281 30.94 22.65 9.24
CA TYR A 281 30.41 21.71 8.26
C TYR A 281 29.19 22.27 7.51
N GLY A 282 29.20 22.21 6.19
CA GLY A 282 28.02 22.58 5.39
C GLY A 282 26.98 21.46 5.38
N VAL A 283 25.69 21.81 5.39
CA VAL A 283 24.58 20.86 5.12
C VAL A 283 23.86 21.30 3.86
N PHE A 284 23.86 20.41 2.86
CA PHE A 284 23.27 20.63 1.55
C PHE A 284 22.02 19.76 1.38
N SER A 285 20.98 20.35 0.81
CA SER A 285 19.79 19.62 0.39
C SER A 285 19.98 19.07 -1.01
N LEU A 286 19.69 17.79 -1.18
CA LEU A 286 19.69 17.10 -2.46
C LEU A 286 18.29 16.49 -2.68
N LYS A 287 17.81 16.47 -3.93
CA LYS A 287 16.62 15.70 -4.29
C LYS A 287 17.04 14.56 -5.22
N LYS A 288 16.73 13.32 -4.83
CA LYS A 288 16.99 12.14 -5.66
C LYS A 288 15.66 11.65 -6.22
N LYS A 289 15.54 11.59 -7.55
CA LYS A 289 14.42 10.94 -8.22
C LYS A 289 14.56 9.43 -8.04
N LEU A 290 13.51 8.78 -7.54
CA LEU A 290 13.52 7.35 -7.24
C LEU A 290 12.72 6.57 -8.29
N TRP A 291 11.60 7.14 -8.74
CA TRP A 291 10.67 6.55 -9.69
C TRP A 291 9.90 7.67 -10.42
N PRO A 292 9.15 7.44 -11.51
CA PRO A 292 8.29 8.45 -12.11
C PRO A 292 7.37 9.04 -11.02
N ASN A 293 7.46 10.36 -10.83
CA ASN A 293 6.71 11.14 -9.83
C ASN A 293 7.12 10.98 -8.35
N TYR A 294 8.19 10.23 -8.05
CA TYR A 294 8.70 10.10 -6.68
C TYR A 294 10.09 10.68 -6.50
N THR A 295 10.21 11.61 -5.56
CA THR A 295 11.47 12.19 -5.14
C THR A 295 11.68 11.99 -3.64
N MET A 296 12.93 11.81 -3.26
CA MET A 296 13.35 11.81 -1.87
C MET A 296 14.23 13.02 -1.59
N ASN A 297 13.99 13.65 -0.45
CA ASN A 297 14.84 14.69 0.09
C ASN A 297 16.00 14.02 0.83
N LEU A 298 17.20 14.42 0.48
CA LEU A 298 18.44 14.01 1.10
C LEU A 298 19.11 15.23 1.72
N LYS A 299 19.72 15.03 2.88
CA LYS A 299 20.70 15.96 3.44
C LYS A 299 22.07 15.33 3.29
N HIS A 300 23.02 16.12 2.83
CA HIS A 300 24.41 15.74 2.70
C HIS A 300 25.28 16.76 3.39
N SER A 301 26.23 16.31 4.20
CA SER A 301 27.17 17.17 4.88
C SER A 301 28.59 16.65 4.71
N LYS A 302 29.55 17.55 4.60
CA LYS A 302 30.97 17.22 4.59
C LYS A 302 31.65 17.88 5.78
N LEU A 303 32.49 17.12 6.47
CA LEU A 303 33.33 17.59 7.56
C LEU A 303 34.78 17.30 7.20
N THR A 304 35.62 18.34 7.19
CA THR A 304 37.06 18.21 6.95
C THR A 304 37.81 18.51 8.23
N THR A 305 38.74 17.63 8.61
CA THR A 305 39.58 17.76 9.81
C THR A 305 41.04 17.49 9.46
N SER A 306 41.96 17.86 10.34
CA SER A 306 43.36 17.45 10.24
C SER A 306 43.52 15.92 10.33
N TYR A 307 44.43 15.40 9.51
CA TYR A 307 44.95 14.05 9.53
C TYR A 307 45.46 13.60 10.91
N TYR A 308 46.04 14.52 11.69
CA TYR A 308 46.60 14.22 13.01
C TYR A 308 45.55 14.11 14.11
N ASN A 309 44.31 14.51 13.82
CA ASN A 309 43.24 14.47 14.80
C ASN A 309 42.79 13.03 15.07
N ARG A 310 42.96 12.57 16.32
CA ARG A 310 42.64 11.19 16.74
C ARG A 310 41.23 11.01 17.31
N SER A 311 40.41 12.06 17.27
CA SER A 311 39.04 12.04 17.76
C SER A 311 38.15 11.09 16.97
N HIS A 312 37.10 10.64 17.63
CA HIS A 312 36.03 9.87 17.04
C HIS A 312 34.96 10.80 16.49
N TYR A 313 34.62 10.63 15.22
CA TYR A 313 33.60 11.44 14.58
C TYR A 313 32.30 10.68 14.46
N SER A 314 31.21 11.38 14.71
CA SER A 314 29.88 10.84 14.42
C SER A 314 28.99 11.88 13.78
N CYS A 315 28.03 11.43 13.00
CA CYS A 315 26.96 12.28 12.53
C CYS A 315 25.60 11.73 12.98
N ARG A 316 24.71 12.66 13.34
CA ARG A 316 23.35 12.38 13.78
C ARG A 316 22.37 13.18 12.92
N PRO A 317 21.25 12.59 12.52
CA PRO A 317 20.21 13.35 11.85
C PRO A 317 19.49 14.23 12.88
N VAL A 318 19.27 15.49 12.51
CA VAL A 318 18.37 16.39 13.24
C VAL A 318 16.99 16.12 12.67
N CYS A 319 16.16 15.39 13.43
CA CYS A 319 14.78 15.10 13.06
C CYS A 319 13.86 15.49 14.21
N LEU A 320 12.79 16.23 13.90
CA LEU A 320 11.57 16.21 14.71
C LEU A 320 10.74 15.00 14.29
N GLN A 321 11.04 13.81 14.81
CA GLN A 321 10.15 12.65 14.60
C GLN A 321 9.86 11.89 15.88
N ASN A 322 8.57 11.58 16.03
CA ASN A 322 7.96 10.69 17.03
C ASN A 322 8.30 9.20 16.83
N SER A 323 9.35 8.85 16.07
CA SER A 323 9.50 7.48 15.55
C SER A 323 10.32 6.55 16.44
N ILE A 324 9.81 5.32 16.53
CA ILE A 324 10.26 4.12 17.26
C ILE A 324 11.67 3.63 16.84
N PHE A 325 12.19 4.10 15.70
CA PHE A 325 13.57 3.90 15.30
C PHE A 325 14.44 5.01 15.93
N LYS A 326 15.21 4.67 16.96
CA LYS A 326 16.30 5.56 17.40
C LYS A 326 17.26 5.72 16.24
N ASN A 327 17.39 6.95 15.74
CA ASN A 327 18.42 7.29 14.78
C ASN A 327 19.79 6.92 15.37
N SER A 328 20.41 5.90 14.79
CA SER A 328 21.77 5.50 15.14
C SER A 328 22.72 6.60 14.70
N SER A 329 23.68 6.96 15.56
CA SER A 329 24.81 7.76 15.08
C SER A 329 25.66 6.88 14.18
N ALA A 330 26.05 7.40 13.02
CA ALA A 330 27.10 6.76 12.26
C ALA A 330 28.44 7.22 12.81
N TYR A 331 29.36 6.27 12.96
CA TYR A 331 30.66 6.47 13.59
C TYR A 331 31.78 6.16 12.61
N ILE A 332 32.84 6.97 12.65
CA ILE A 332 34.06 6.72 11.89
C ILE A 332 35.28 7.17 12.69
N ASP A 333 36.26 6.27 12.78
CA ASP A 333 37.59 6.62 13.23
C ASP A 333 38.34 7.30 12.09
N ASN A 334 39.12 8.34 12.40
CA ASN A 334 40.12 8.83 11.48
C ASN A 334 41.05 7.64 11.12
N PRO A 335 41.18 7.24 9.85
CA PRO A 335 42.01 6.09 9.44
C PRO A 335 43.47 6.21 9.90
N CYS A 336 43.90 7.43 10.19
CA CYS A 336 45.24 7.80 10.62
C CYS A 336 45.47 7.59 12.13
N LYS A 337 44.44 7.18 12.88
CA LYS A 337 44.49 6.88 14.32
C LYS A 337 45.38 5.67 14.66
N LYS A 338 45.58 4.72 13.73
CA LYS A 338 46.37 3.49 13.97
C LYS A 338 47.66 3.35 13.16
N ARG A 339 47.85 4.10 12.06
CA ARG A 339 48.92 3.83 11.07
C ARG A 339 50.02 4.88 10.93
N CYS A 340 49.94 5.99 11.65
CA CYS A 340 50.80 7.16 11.39
C CYS A 340 51.95 7.29 12.39
N ILE A 341 52.36 6.18 12.99
CA ILE A 341 53.58 6.10 13.78
C ILE A 341 54.65 5.60 12.81
N HIS A 342 55.61 6.47 12.49
CA HIS A 342 56.73 6.29 11.55
C HIS A 342 56.44 6.52 10.06
N VAL A 343 56.62 7.76 9.64
CA VAL A 343 57.48 8.11 8.49
C VAL A 343 58.40 9.23 8.94
#